data_AF-A0AB37S757-F1
#
_entry.id   AF-A0AB37S757-F1
#
_cell.length_a   1.000
_cell.length_b   1.000
_cell.length_c   1.000
_cell.angle_alpha   90.00
_cell.angle_beta   90.00
_cell.angle_gamma   90.00
#
_symmetry.space_group_name_H-M   'P 1'
#
loop_
_entity.id
_entity.type
_entity.pdbx_description
1 polymer ?
#
loop_
_entity_poly.entity_id
_entity_poly.type
_entity_poly.pdbx_seq_one_letter_code
_entity_poly.pdbx_strand_id
1 'polypeptide(L)'
;MTITPEHLSYVLRLADNALILGQRNAEWCGHGPILEEDIALTNMSLDLIGQARMLYTHAAELERQLNGATKTEDDYAYFRTEREFANFTLAELPHYGPIAGTAHADKDYAVTIVRNFLYATLMLHVWTALETSTDAQLAAIAAKSVKETRYHVQHAREWLVRLGDGTDESHRRAQAALDYLIPYTRECFAADAIDDAVCASGIGPAPAALEAAWRADVDEALAEATLTLPAPVQHVSTGKQGEHSEHMGYLLAEMQSLARQHPGATW
;
A
#
# COMPACT_ATOMS: atom_id res chain seq x y z
N MET A 1 27.37 -3.78 -3.21
CA MET A 1 26.28 -4.71 -3.60
C MET A 1 26.15 -4.66 -5.11
N THR A 2 25.94 -5.79 -5.79
CA THR A 2 25.65 -5.80 -7.23
C THR A 2 24.17 -5.46 -7.41
N ILE A 3 23.87 -4.39 -8.15
CA ILE A 3 22.48 -4.00 -8.44
C ILE A 3 21.95 -4.90 -9.55
N THR A 4 20.73 -5.39 -9.41
CA THR A 4 20.05 -6.24 -10.40
C THR A 4 18.69 -5.66 -10.79
N PRO A 5 18.08 -6.09 -11.91
CA PRO A 5 16.72 -5.71 -12.25
C PRO A 5 15.70 -6.02 -11.14
N GLU A 6 15.86 -7.14 -10.43
CA GLU A 6 14.97 -7.55 -9.33
C GLU A 6 15.07 -6.58 -8.14
N HIS A 7 16.27 -6.06 -7.85
CA HIS A 7 16.46 -5.02 -6.84
C HIS A 7 15.68 -3.75 -7.19
N LEU A 8 15.81 -3.26 -8.42
CA LEU A 8 15.04 -2.11 -8.91
C LEU A 8 13.52 -2.38 -8.82
N SER A 9 13.06 -3.53 -9.32
CA SER A 9 11.65 -3.90 -9.29
C SER A 9 11.09 -3.98 -7.86
N TYR A 10 11.88 -4.46 -6.90
CA TYR A 10 11.46 -4.51 -5.50
C TYR A 10 11.28 -3.12 -4.89
N VAL A 11 12.21 -2.19 -5.15
CA VAL A 11 12.08 -0.79 -4.70
C VAL A 11 10.86 -0.13 -5.35
N LEU A 12 10.61 -0.39 -6.63
CA LEU A 12 9.42 0.11 -7.33
C LEU A 12 8.13 -0.45 -6.73
N ARG A 13 8.05 -1.74 -6.39
CA ARG A 13 6.88 -2.33 -5.70
C ARG A 13 6.54 -1.59 -4.40
N LEU A 14 7.56 -1.29 -3.59
CA LEU A 14 7.38 -0.54 -2.35
C LEU A 14 6.91 0.90 -2.62
N ALA A 15 7.47 1.55 -3.64
CA ALA A 15 7.10 2.90 -4.03
C ALA A 15 5.65 2.97 -4.56
N ASP A 16 5.26 2.01 -5.40
CA ASP A 16 3.94 1.90 -6.00
C ASP A 16 2.88 1.69 -4.91
N ASN A 17 3.13 0.78 -3.97
CA ASN A 17 2.28 0.56 -2.81
C ASN A 17 1.98 1.86 -2.05
N ALA A 18 3.03 2.62 -1.74
CA ALA A 18 2.91 3.88 -1.02
C ALA A 18 2.20 4.97 -1.85
N LEU A 19 2.55 5.13 -3.13
CA LEU A 19 1.92 6.13 -4.00
C LEU A 19 0.42 5.87 -4.16
N ILE A 20 0.05 4.63 -4.48
CA ILE A 20 -1.32 4.28 -4.81
C ILE A 20 -2.23 4.36 -3.58
N LEU A 21 -1.79 3.86 -2.42
CA LEU A 21 -2.57 4.03 -1.20
C LEU A 21 -2.63 5.50 -0.77
N GLY A 22 -1.54 6.25 -0.94
CA GLY A 22 -1.49 7.70 -0.69
C GLY A 22 -2.53 8.45 -1.53
N GLN A 23 -2.58 8.16 -2.83
CA GLN A 23 -3.56 8.73 -3.76
C GLN A 23 -4.99 8.34 -3.36
N ARG A 24 -5.25 7.06 -3.06
CA ARG A 24 -6.57 6.63 -2.59
C ARG A 24 -6.99 7.40 -1.35
N ASN A 25 -6.13 7.49 -0.35
CA ASN A 25 -6.45 8.20 0.89
C ASN A 25 -6.67 9.71 0.66
N ALA A 26 -5.98 10.33 -0.31
CA ALA A 26 -6.17 11.73 -0.66
C ALA A 26 -7.58 12.04 -1.18
N GLU A 27 -8.29 11.06 -1.76
CA GLU A 27 -9.69 11.22 -2.17
C GLU A 27 -10.61 11.60 -1.01
N TRP A 28 -10.23 11.34 0.25
CA TRP A 28 -11.02 11.74 1.43
C TRP A 28 -10.87 13.20 1.83
N CYS A 29 -9.94 13.96 1.24
CA CYS A 29 -9.72 15.37 1.58
C CYS A 29 -11.02 16.18 1.40
N GLY A 30 -11.52 16.78 2.48
CA GLY A 30 -12.79 17.51 2.51
C GLY A 30 -14.05 16.64 2.63
N HIS A 31 -13.89 15.33 2.80
CA HIS A 31 -14.96 14.34 2.85
C HIS A 31 -14.88 13.43 4.09
N GLY A 32 -13.95 13.67 5.01
CA GLY A 32 -13.81 12.86 6.23
C GLY A 32 -15.09 12.85 7.08
N PRO A 33 -15.35 11.79 7.86
CA PRO A 33 -16.57 11.70 8.68
C PRO A 33 -16.66 12.80 9.74
N ILE A 34 -15.50 13.30 10.19
CA ILE A 34 -15.30 14.48 11.04
C ILE A 34 -13.99 15.17 10.62
N LEU A 35 -13.78 16.41 11.05
CA LEU A 35 -12.63 17.23 10.66
C LEU A 35 -11.29 16.59 11.09
N GLU A 36 -11.26 15.99 12.28
CA GLU A 36 -10.08 15.32 12.83
C GLU A 36 -9.63 14.16 11.95
N GLU A 37 -10.59 13.41 11.38
CA GLU A 37 -10.30 12.28 10.50
C GLU A 37 -9.90 12.70 9.10
N ASP A 38 -10.43 13.82 8.63
CA ASP A 38 -9.98 14.45 7.38
C ASP A 38 -8.49 14.84 7.48
N ILE A 39 -8.11 15.48 8.59
CA ILE A 39 -6.72 15.85 8.89
C ILE A 39 -5.85 14.60 9.05
N ALA A 40 -6.32 13.59 9.77
CA ALA A 40 -5.56 12.35 10.00
C ALA A 40 -5.28 11.61 8.68
N LEU A 41 -6.30 11.41 7.83
CA LEU A 41 -6.12 10.77 6.52
C LEU A 41 -5.24 11.59 5.58
N THR A 42 -5.37 12.93 5.60
CA THR A 42 -4.50 13.81 4.80
C THR A 42 -3.04 13.70 5.24
N ASN A 43 -2.77 13.66 6.55
CA ASN A 43 -1.41 13.48 7.06
C ASN A 43 -0.84 12.10 6.70
N MET A 44 -1.62 11.02 6.84
CA MET A 44 -1.18 9.69 6.43
C MET A 44 -0.93 9.59 4.92
N SER A 45 -1.76 10.25 4.11
CA SER A 45 -1.53 10.37 2.66
C SER A 45 -0.23 11.10 2.34
N LEU A 46 0.07 12.19 3.06
CA LEU A 46 1.33 12.93 2.91
C LEU A 46 2.56 12.08 3.27
N ASP A 47 2.49 11.32 4.36
CA ASP A 47 3.56 10.38 4.75
C ASP A 47 3.79 9.33 3.65
N LEU A 48 2.72 8.70 3.16
CA LEU A 48 2.78 7.69 2.09
C LEU A 48 3.37 8.27 0.78
N ILE A 49 2.96 9.47 0.39
CA ILE A 49 3.55 10.18 -0.76
C ILE A 49 5.03 10.48 -0.49
N GLY A 50 5.38 10.92 0.71
CA GLY A 50 6.77 11.13 1.13
C GLY A 50 7.62 9.86 1.03
N GLN A 51 7.08 8.71 1.41
CA GLN A 51 7.73 7.39 1.26
C GLN A 51 7.92 7.04 -0.21
N ALA A 52 6.87 7.18 -1.03
CA ALA A 52 6.93 6.92 -2.47
C ALA A 52 8.02 7.76 -3.15
N ARG A 53 8.11 9.04 -2.83
CA ARG A 53 9.13 9.97 -3.36
C ARG A 53 10.56 9.52 -3.05
N MET A 54 10.83 9.17 -1.78
CA MET A 54 12.13 8.66 -1.38
C MET A 54 12.49 7.36 -2.11
N LEU A 55 11.52 6.46 -2.27
CA LEU A 55 11.71 5.17 -2.95
C LEU A 55 11.90 5.34 -4.46
N TYR A 56 11.12 6.19 -5.14
CA TYR A 56 11.30 6.44 -6.57
C TYR A 56 12.59 7.17 -6.89
N THR A 57 13.00 8.12 -6.03
CA THR A 57 14.32 8.76 -6.16
C THR A 57 15.42 7.70 -6.07
N HIS A 58 15.31 6.78 -5.11
CA HIS A 58 16.26 5.66 -5.01
C HIS A 58 16.20 4.73 -6.23
N ALA A 59 15.00 4.41 -6.72
CA ALA A 59 14.82 3.61 -7.93
C ALA A 59 15.48 4.25 -9.16
N ALA A 60 15.38 5.57 -9.34
CA ALA A 60 16.07 6.30 -10.39
C ALA A 60 17.60 6.15 -10.30
N GLU A 61 18.14 6.23 -9.07
CA GLU A 61 19.56 6.03 -8.78
C GLU A 61 20.03 4.61 -9.11
N LEU A 62 19.21 3.59 -8.82
CA LEU A 62 19.47 2.19 -9.16
C LEU A 62 19.41 1.95 -10.67
N GLU A 63 18.39 2.48 -11.35
CA GLU A 63 18.24 2.34 -12.80
C GLU A 63 19.40 3.02 -13.55
N ARG A 64 19.82 4.21 -13.10
CA ARG A 64 21.01 4.88 -13.64
C ARG A 64 22.26 4.02 -13.52
N GLN A 65 22.45 3.33 -12.41
CA GLN A 65 23.60 2.44 -12.21
C GLN A 65 23.50 1.15 -13.04
N LEU A 66 22.30 0.66 -13.31
CA LEU A 66 22.04 -0.54 -14.10
C LEU A 66 22.26 -0.33 -15.61
N ASN A 67 21.70 0.76 -16.16
CA ASN A 67 21.62 0.94 -17.61
C ASN A 67 21.94 2.37 -18.09
N GLY A 68 22.27 3.29 -17.19
CA GLY A 68 22.60 4.68 -17.53
C GLY A 68 21.39 5.58 -17.81
N ALA A 69 20.16 5.09 -17.67
CA ALA A 69 18.97 5.92 -17.82
C ALA A 69 18.92 6.99 -16.73
N THR A 70 18.46 8.18 -17.09
CA THR A 70 18.21 9.28 -16.15
C THR A 70 16.71 9.44 -16.02
N LYS A 71 16.17 9.12 -14.85
CA LYS A 71 14.77 9.30 -14.50
C LYS A 71 14.64 10.11 -13.22
N THR A 72 13.47 10.67 -12.97
CA THR A 72 13.06 11.28 -11.72
C THR A 72 11.90 10.51 -11.08
N GLU A 73 11.49 10.92 -9.89
CA GLU A 73 10.28 10.36 -9.25
C GLU A 73 9.02 10.55 -10.10
N ASP A 74 8.93 11.65 -10.85
CA ASP A 74 7.80 11.96 -11.72
C ASP A 74 7.69 11.01 -12.92
N ASP A 75 8.83 10.57 -13.47
CA ASP A 75 8.85 9.59 -14.56
C ASP A 75 8.17 8.28 -14.14
N TYR A 76 8.44 7.82 -12.92
CA TYR A 76 7.79 6.63 -12.37
C TYR A 76 6.33 6.89 -12.00
N ALA A 77 6.01 8.02 -11.37
CA ALA A 77 4.64 8.27 -10.91
C ALA A 77 3.65 8.53 -12.07
N TYR A 78 4.05 9.31 -13.07
CA TYR A 78 3.09 9.90 -14.03
C TYR A 78 3.14 9.31 -15.44
N PHE A 79 4.29 8.73 -15.83
CA PHE A 79 4.51 8.30 -17.21
C PHE A 79 4.55 6.77 -17.41
N ARG A 80 4.37 5.99 -16.33
CA ARG A 80 4.09 4.55 -16.41
C ARG A 80 2.62 4.25 -16.68
N THR A 81 2.37 3.27 -17.53
CA THR A 81 1.07 2.65 -17.75
C THR A 81 0.69 1.71 -16.60
N GLU A 82 -0.58 1.33 -16.52
CA GLU A 82 -1.09 0.41 -15.49
C GLU A 82 -0.29 -0.89 -15.38
N ARG A 83 0.13 -1.48 -16.50
CA ARG A 83 0.92 -2.73 -16.53
C ARG A 83 2.34 -2.57 -15.97
N GLU A 84 2.82 -1.34 -15.84
CA GLU A 84 4.17 -1.02 -15.32
C GLU A 84 4.15 -0.65 -13.83
N PHE A 85 2.97 -0.57 -13.21
CA PHE A 85 2.80 -0.48 -11.77
C PHE A 85 2.78 -1.89 -11.15
N ALA A 86 3.28 -1.99 -9.93
CA ALA A 86 3.41 -3.23 -9.18
C ALA A 86 2.99 -3.07 -7.70
N ASN A 87 2.02 -2.21 -7.42
CA ASN A 87 1.36 -2.16 -6.11
C ASN A 87 0.53 -3.44 -5.87
N PHE A 88 0.31 -3.79 -4.60
CA PHE A 88 -0.66 -4.80 -4.21
C PHE A 88 -2.06 -4.36 -4.63
N THR A 89 -2.89 -5.31 -5.07
CA THR A 89 -4.28 -5.04 -5.43
C THR A 89 -5.06 -4.47 -4.25
N LEU A 90 -4.70 -4.78 -3.01
CA LEU A 90 -5.34 -4.17 -1.83
C LEU A 90 -5.26 -2.63 -1.83
N ALA A 91 -4.13 -2.05 -2.27
CA ALA A 91 -3.85 -0.62 -2.15
C ALA A 91 -4.71 0.24 -3.09
N GLU A 92 -5.09 -0.30 -4.25
CA GLU A 92 -5.84 0.42 -5.27
C GLU A 92 -7.36 0.29 -5.12
N LEU A 93 -7.86 -0.56 -4.22
CA LEU A 93 -9.31 -0.75 -4.06
C LEU A 93 -9.98 0.55 -3.59
N PRO A 94 -11.21 0.84 -4.06
CA PRO A 94 -11.92 2.07 -3.71
C PRO A 94 -12.37 2.06 -2.23
N HIS A 95 -12.91 3.19 -1.75
CA HIS A 95 -13.40 3.32 -0.37
C HIS A 95 -14.78 2.71 -0.14
N TYR A 96 -15.23 1.77 -0.97
CA TYR A 96 -16.53 1.13 -0.83
C TYR A 96 -16.41 -0.37 -1.09
N GLY A 97 -17.45 -1.13 -0.75
CA GLY A 97 -17.47 -2.58 -0.91
C GLY A 97 -17.42 -3.07 -2.38
N PRO A 98 -17.49 -4.38 -2.61
CA PRO A 98 -17.28 -4.97 -3.93
C PRO A 98 -18.39 -4.54 -4.92
N ILE A 99 -18.03 -3.67 -5.87
CA ILE A 99 -18.85 -3.29 -7.02
C ILE A 99 -17.98 -3.25 -8.28
N ALA A 100 -18.62 -3.28 -9.45
CA ALA A 100 -17.91 -3.12 -10.70
C ALA A 100 -17.21 -1.75 -10.78
N GLY A 101 -16.06 -1.65 -11.42
CA GLY A 101 -15.26 -0.43 -11.55
C GLY A 101 -15.95 0.68 -12.34
N THR A 102 -16.97 0.35 -13.12
CA THR A 102 -17.85 1.31 -13.80
C THR A 102 -18.97 1.84 -12.92
N ALA A 103 -19.20 1.25 -11.75
CA ALA A 103 -20.22 1.67 -10.80
C ALA A 103 -19.65 2.64 -9.76
N HIS A 104 -20.53 3.47 -9.21
CA HIS A 104 -20.21 4.41 -8.15
C HIS A 104 -21.08 4.15 -6.93
N ALA A 105 -20.47 4.26 -5.75
CA ALA A 105 -21.13 4.21 -4.46
C ALA A 105 -20.56 5.29 -3.54
N ASP A 106 -21.32 5.65 -2.51
CA ASP A 106 -20.82 6.53 -1.46
C ASP A 106 -19.65 5.89 -0.72
N LYS A 107 -18.69 6.71 -0.30
CA LYS A 107 -17.51 6.25 0.42
C LYS A 107 -17.92 5.68 1.78
N ASP A 108 -17.36 4.52 2.11
CA ASP A 108 -17.50 3.82 3.37
C ASP A 108 -16.19 3.93 4.16
N TYR A 109 -16.23 4.70 5.24
CA TYR A 109 -15.06 4.90 6.09
C TYR A 109 -14.56 3.60 6.73
N ALA A 110 -15.44 2.60 6.97
CA ALA A 110 -15.02 1.31 7.50
C ALA A 110 -14.14 0.54 6.49
N VAL A 111 -14.42 0.65 5.18
CA VAL A 111 -13.59 0.06 4.13
C VAL A 111 -12.19 0.69 4.13
N THR A 112 -12.12 2.01 4.25
CA THR A 112 -10.83 2.72 4.34
C THR A 112 -10.04 2.33 5.58
N ILE A 113 -10.67 2.29 6.75
CA ILE A 113 -10.02 1.91 8.01
C ILE A 113 -9.49 0.48 7.95
N VAL A 114 -10.29 -0.48 7.49
CA VAL A 114 -9.85 -1.88 7.38
C VAL A 114 -8.69 -2.00 6.38
N ARG A 115 -8.77 -1.36 5.20
CA ARG A 115 -7.68 -1.38 4.22
C ARG A 115 -6.40 -0.81 4.81
N ASN A 116 -6.48 0.35 5.45
CA ASN A 116 -5.33 1.01 6.05
C ASN A 116 -4.75 0.20 7.22
N PHE A 117 -5.58 -0.43 8.05
CA PHE A 117 -5.13 -1.29 9.14
C PHE A 117 -4.35 -2.51 8.61
N LEU A 118 -4.93 -3.25 7.65
CA LEU A 118 -4.28 -4.44 7.07
C LEU A 118 -2.94 -4.09 6.41
N TYR A 119 -2.94 -3.02 5.61
CA TYR A 119 -1.74 -2.54 4.92
C TYR A 119 -0.69 -1.98 5.88
N ALA A 120 -1.05 -1.07 6.79
CA ALA A 120 -0.09 -0.44 7.70
C ALA A 120 0.54 -1.47 8.64
N THR A 121 -0.23 -2.46 9.11
CA THR A 121 0.29 -3.55 9.94
C THR A 121 1.31 -4.37 9.16
N LEU A 122 1.05 -4.68 7.88
CA LEU A 122 2.02 -5.36 7.01
C LEU A 122 3.28 -4.51 6.83
N MET A 123 3.10 -3.24 6.47
CA MET A 123 4.22 -2.35 6.20
C MET A 123 5.05 -2.07 7.43
N LEU A 124 4.50 -2.11 8.64
CA LEU A 124 5.28 -2.02 9.87
C LEU A 124 6.30 -3.17 9.96
N HIS A 125 5.89 -4.40 9.65
CA HIS A 125 6.77 -5.57 9.62
C HIS A 125 7.79 -5.48 8.48
N VAL A 126 7.36 -5.07 7.28
CA VAL A 126 8.24 -4.88 6.12
C VAL A 126 9.31 -3.83 6.42
N TRP A 127 8.92 -2.64 6.88
CA TRP A 127 9.87 -1.57 7.20
C TRP A 127 10.82 -1.97 8.32
N THR A 128 10.34 -2.64 9.37
CA THR A 128 11.20 -3.13 10.45
C THR A 128 12.24 -4.12 9.94
N ALA A 129 11.86 -5.05 9.05
CA ALA A 129 12.83 -5.98 8.45
C ALA A 129 13.85 -5.26 7.56
N LEU A 130 13.39 -4.27 6.78
CA LEU A 130 14.22 -3.50 5.86
C LEU A 130 15.24 -2.58 6.54
N GLU A 131 15.09 -2.26 7.84
CA GLU A 131 16.13 -1.56 8.61
C GLU A 131 17.48 -2.31 8.61
N THR A 132 17.46 -3.63 8.37
CA THR A 132 18.66 -4.48 8.28
C THR A 132 19.07 -4.82 6.84
N SER A 133 18.47 -4.16 5.84
CA SER A 133 18.77 -4.37 4.42
C SER A 133 20.26 -4.14 4.10
N THR A 134 20.80 -4.94 3.18
CA THR A 134 22.14 -4.73 2.61
C THR A 134 22.21 -3.51 1.69
N ASP A 135 21.06 -2.98 1.27
CA ASP A 135 20.94 -1.68 0.61
C ASP A 135 20.81 -0.57 1.67
N ALA A 136 21.91 0.17 1.88
CA ALA A 136 21.98 1.20 2.90
C ALA A 136 20.97 2.35 2.69
N GLN A 137 20.62 2.68 1.44
CA GLN A 137 19.65 3.73 1.17
C GLN A 137 18.24 3.24 1.49
N LEU A 138 17.91 2.00 1.12
CA LEU A 138 16.63 1.38 1.48
C LEU A 138 16.48 1.21 3.00
N ALA A 139 17.55 0.81 3.70
CA ALA A 139 17.56 0.73 5.17
C ALA A 139 17.32 2.10 5.83
N ALA A 140 17.91 3.18 5.28
CA ALA A 140 17.69 4.53 5.76
C ALA A 140 16.24 5.01 5.53
N ILE A 141 15.66 4.69 4.37
CA ILE A 141 14.24 4.96 4.07
C ILE A 141 13.37 4.20 5.08
N ALA A 142 13.63 2.91 5.28
CA ALA A 142 12.88 2.07 6.22
C ALA A 142 12.90 2.63 7.65
N ALA A 143 14.07 3.05 8.16
CA ALA A 143 14.20 3.63 9.50
C ALA A 143 13.39 4.93 9.70
N LYS A 144 13.11 5.66 8.61
CA LYS A 144 12.17 6.79 8.63
C LYS A 144 10.72 6.30 8.56
N SER A 145 10.41 5.45 7.58
CA SER A 145 9.05 4.95 7.32
C SER A 145 8.46 4.19 8.51
N VAL A 146 9.25 3.41 9.26
CA VAL A 146 8.79 2.71 10.49
C VAL A 146 8.11 3.68 11.47
N LYS A 147 8.65 4.89 11.64
CA LYS A 147 8.12 5.86 12.61
C LYS A 147 6.74 6.38 12.22
N GLU A 148 6.57 6.70 10.93
CA GLU A 148 5.30 7.13 10.35
C GLU A 148 4.29 5.97 10.37
N THR A 149 4.69 4.78 9.93
CA THR A 149 3.81 3.61 9.87
C THR A 149 3.32 3.16 11.26
N ARG A 150 4.10 3.34 12.33
CA ARG A 150 3.60 3.09 13.71
C ARG A 150 2.37 3.95 14.04
N TYR A 151 2.36 5.21 13.62
CA TYR A 151 1.20 6.08 13.79
C TYR A 151 0.01 5.60 12.95
N HIS A 152 0.26 5.17 11.71
CA HIS A 152 -0.79 4.65 10.82
C HIS A 152 -1.46 3.39 11.41
N VAL A 153 -0.67 2.46 11.94
CA VAL A 153 -1.17 1.25 12.62
C VAL A 153 -2.00 1.63 13.84
N GLN A 154 -1.49 2.53 14.69
CA GLN A 154 -2.21 2.95 15.88
C GLN A 154 -3.57 3.57 15.53
N HIS A 155 -3.59 4.55 14.64
CA HIS A 155 -4.81 5.23 14.20
C HIS A 155 -5.82 4.23 13.62
N ALA A 156 -5.39 3.39 12.68
CA ALA A 156 -6.27 2.46 12.02
C ALA A 156 -6.79 1.37 12.96
N ARG A 157 -5.98 0.88 13.91
CA ARG A 157 -6.41 -0.09 14.93
C ARG A 157 -7.44 0.53 15.89
N GLU A 158 -7.19 1.75 16.39
CA GLU A 158 -8.13 2.44 17.28
C GLU A 158 -9.51 2.62 16.62
N TRP A 159 -9.54 2.98 15.33
CA TRP A 159 -10.78 3.08 14.57
C TRP A 159 -11.41 1.73 14.24
N LEU A 160 -10.60 0.71 13.93
CA LEU A 160 -11.09 -0.64 13.71
C LEU A 160 -11.86 -1.14 14.94
N VAL A 161 -11.29 -0.98 16.13
CA VAL A 161 -11.93 -1.34 17.40
C VAL A 161 -13.18 -0.50 17.64
N ARG A 162 -13.12 0.82 17.43
CA ARG A 162 -14.30 1.70 17.59
C ARG A 162 -15.46 1.34 16.66
N LEU A 163 -15.17 0.94 15.43
CA LEU A 163 -16.19 0.55 14.47
C LEU A 163 -16.72 -0.85 14.77
N GLY A 164 -15.84 -1.79 15.08
CA GLY A 164 -16.16 -3.18 15.40
C GLY A 164 -16.94 -3.33 16.70
N ASP A 165 -16.48 -2.75 17.81
CA ASP A 165 -17.16 -2.80 19.12
C ASP A 165 -18.05 -1.56 19.37
N GLY A 166 -18.57 -0.99 18.29
CA GLY A 166 -19.39 0.23 18.32
C GLY A 166 -20.89 -0.06 18.38
N THR A 167 -21.58 0.30 17.30
CA THR A 167 -23.01 0.00 17.10
C THR A 167 -23.18 -1.22 16.20
N ASP A 168 -24.36 -1.84 16.20
CA ASP A 168 -24.68 -2.93 15.26
C ASP A 168 -24.39 -2.55 13.80
N GLU A 169 -24.66 -1.30 13.42
CA GLU A 169 -24.42 -0.82 12.05
C GLU A 169 -22.92 -0.62 11.75
N SER A 170 -22.16 0.00 12.65
CA SER A 170 -20.72 0.15 12.46
C SER A 170 -20.00 -1.20 12.46
N HIS A 171 -20.43 -2.12 13.33
CA HIS A 171 -19.93 -3.49 13.39
C HIS A 171 -20.18 -4.21 12.07
N ARG A 172 -21.41 -4.17 11.56
CA ARG A 172 -21.80 -4.80 10.29
C ARG A 172 -20.96 -4.27 9.12
N ARG A 173 -20.72 -2.95 9.06
CA ARG A 173 -19.90 -2.33 8.01
C ARG A 173 -18.42 -2.71 8.12
N ALA A 174 -17.86 -2.71 9.33
CA ALA A 174 -16.48 -3.13 9.57
C ALA A 174 -16.26 -4.61 9.24
N GLN A 175 -17.21 -5.48 9.61
CA GLN A 175 -17.18 -6.90 9.24
C GLN A 175 -17.27 -7.08 7.73
N ALA A 176 -18.20 -6.39 7.05
CA ALA A 176 -18.32 -6.47 5.59
C ALA A 176 -17.06 -5.97 4.86
N ALA A 177 -16.42 -4.91 5.37
CA ALA A 177 -15.14 -4.42 4.88
C ALA A 177 -14.02 -5.45 5.07
N LEU A 178 -13.95 -6.10 6.25
CA LEU A 178 -12.99 -7.17 6.52
C LEU A 178 -13.18 -8.36 5.57
N ASP A 179 -14.43 -8.84 5.43
CA ASP A 179 -14.78 -9.96 4.55
C ASP A 179 -14.37 -9.69 3.10
N TYR A 180 -14.51 -8.44 2.67
CA TYR A 180 -14.13 -8.00 1.33
C TYR A 180 -12.61 -7.88 1.15
N LEU A 181 -11.90 -7.29 2.11
CA LEU A 181 -10.50 -6.86 1.92
C LEU A 181 -9.47 -7.91 2.32
N ILE A 182 -9.76 -8.75 3.33
CA ILE A 182 -8.78 -9.73 3.81
C ILE A 182 -8.29 -10.72 2.73
N PRO A 183 -9.11 -11.16 1.74
CA PRO A 183 -8.63 -12.00 0.64
C PRO A 183 -7.42 -11.44 -0.12
N TYR A 184 -7.36 -10.12 -0.30
CA TYR A 184 -6.30 -9.46 -1.09
C TYR A 184 -4.95 -9.44 -0.34
N THR A 185 -4.93 -9.67 0.97
CA THR A 185 -3.68 -9.74 1.75
C THR A 185 -2.84 -10.97 1.41
N ARG A 186 -3.42 -12.00 0.79
CA ARG A 186 -2.69 -13.21 0.38
C ARG A 186 -1.59 -12.92 -0.63
N GLU A 187 -1.79 -11.93 -1.49
CA GLU A 187 -0.78 -11.46 -2.46
C GLU A 187 0.50 -11.01 -1.77
N CYS A 188 0.39 -10.41 -0.59
CA CYS A 188 1.52 -9.87 0.17
C CYS A 188 2.50 -10.95 0.62
N PHE A 189 2.04 -12.20 0.78
CA PHE A 189 2.84 -13.33 1.29
C PHE A 189 3.19 -14.36 0.20
N ALA A 190 2.58 -14.26 -0.98
CA ALA A 190 2.83 -15.16 -2.10
C ALA A 190 4.12 -14.77 -2.84
N ALA A 191 5.26 -15.32 -2.44
CA ALA A 191 6.57 -15.00 -3.02
C ALA A 191 6.64 -15.28 -4.54
N ASP A 192 7.38 -14.43 -5.26
CA ASP A 192 7.79 -14.65 -6.65
C ASP A 192 9.32 -14.54 -6.84
N ALA A 193 9.78 -14.64 -8.08
CA ALA A 193 11.21 -14.64 -8.40
C ALA A 193 11.94 -13.35 -7.96
N ILE A 194 11.25 -12.21 -7.92
CA ILE A 194 11.85 -10.95 -7.43
C ILE A 194 12.05 -11.06 -5.92
N ASP A 195 11.03 -11.52 -5.20
CA ASP A 195 11.08 -11.70 -3.75
C ASP A 195 12.21 -12.66 -3.33
N ASP A 196 12.35 -13.78 -4.06
CA ASP A 196 13.43 -14.76 -3.82
C ASP A 196 14.82 -14.16 -4.07
N ALA A 197 14.99 -13.39 -5.15
CA ALA A 197 16.26 -12.78 -5.51
C ALA A 197 16.71 -11.70 -4.51
N VAL A 198 15.80 -10.84 -4.06
CA VAL A 198 16.11 -9.79 -3.07
C VAL A 198 16.33 -10.38 -1.68
N CYS A 199 15.62 -11.45 -1.32
CA CYS A 199 15.87 -12.19 -0.08
C CYS A 199 17.25 -12.84 -0.09
N ALA A 200 17.62 -13.54 -1.17
CA ALA A 200 18.94 -14.16 -1.30
C ALA A 200 20.09 -13.14 -1.25
N SER A 201 19.83 -11.90 -1.68
CA SER A 201 20.79 -10.80 -1.66
C SER A 201 20.80 -9.99 -0.35
N GLY A 202 19.92 -10.33 0.61
CA GLY A 202 19.76 -9.62 1.88
C GLY A 202 19.15 -8.21 1.75
N ILE A 203 18.51 -7.92 0.62
CA ILE A 203 17.91 -6.60 0.34
C ILE A 203 16.53 -6.47 0.99
N GLY A 204 15.72 -7.53 0.91
CA GLY A 204 14.37 -7.57 1.48
C GLY A 204 14.10 -8.89 2.19
N PRO A 205 13.06 -8.95 3.04
CA PRO A 205 12.67 -10.20 3.69
C PRO A 205 11.99 -11.16 2.70
N ALA A 206 12.03 -12.45 3.00
CA ALA A 206 11.11 -13.41 2.40
C ALA A 206 9.66 -13.06 2.83
N PRO A 207 8.71 -12.84 1.92
CA PRO A 207 7.36 -12.39 2.29
C PRO A 207 6.65 -13.32 3.29
N ALA A 208 6.73 -14.64 3.06
CA ALA A 208 6.13 -15.64 3.93
C ALA A 208 6.67 -15.63 5.38
N ALA A 209 7.88 -15.10 5.61
CA ALA A 209 8.44 -14.98 6.96
C ALA A 209 7.73 -13.92 7.81
N LEU A 210 7.03 -12.97 7.18
CA LEU A 210 6.30 -11.90 7.86
C LEU A 210 4.86 -12.31 8.24
N GLU A 211 4.31 -13.33 7.58
CA GLU A 211 2.88 -13.68 7.67
C GLU A 211 2.46 -14.03 9.10
N ALA A 212 3.25 -14.84 9.81
CA ALA A 212 2.88 -15.29 11.16
C ALA A 212 2.80 -14.13 12.16
N ALA A 213 3.76 -13.19 12.11
CA ALA A 213 3.79 -12.04 13.00
C ALA A 213 2.67 -11.04 12.65
N TRP A 214 2.49 -10.76 11.35
CA TRP A 214 1.40 -9.92 10.87
C TRP A 214 0.03 -10.48 11.26
N ARG A 215 -0.16 -11.79 11.09
CA ARG A 215 -1.41 -12.48 11.41
C ARG A 215 -1.72 -12.43 12.90
N ALA A 216 -0.70 -12.54 13.76
CA ALA A 216 -0.88 -12.39 15.19
C ALA A 216 -1.40 -10.99 15.58
N ASP A 217 -0.82 -9.93 15.00
CA ASP A 217 -1.27 -8.55 15.25
C ASP A 217 -2.70 -8.31 14.73
N VAL A 218 -3.03 -8.86 13.56
CA VAL A 218 -4.38 -8.78 12.99
C VAL A 218 -5.38 -9.55 13.85
N ASP A 219 -5.09 -10.79 14.21
CA ASP A 219 -5.99 -11.62 15.02
C ASP A 219 -6.24 -10.98 16.40
N GLU A 220 -5.22 -10.36 17.02
CA GLU A 220 -5.36 -9.60 18.27
C GLU A 220 -6.32 -8.41 18.11
N ALA A 221 -6.11 -7.58 17.08
CA ALA A 221 -6.93 -6.40 16.84
C ALA A 221 -8.38 -6.77 16.47
N LEU A 222 -8.58 -7.84 15.70
CA LEU A 222 -9.93 -8.32 15.35
C LEU A 222 -10.67 -8.85 16.57
N ALA A 223 -9.99 -9.59 17.46
CA ALA A 223 -10.57 -10.05 18.71
C ALA A 223 -11.00 -8.88 19.61
N GLU A 224 -10.16 -7.84 19.71
CA GLU A 224 -10.49 -6.61 20.43
C GLU A 224 -11.67 -5.86 19.79
N ALA A 225 -11.73 -5.81 18.45
CA ALA A 225 -12.81 -5.19 17.70
C ALA A 225 -14.10 -6.02 17.65
N THR A 226 -14.13 -7.21 18.27
CA THR A 226 -15.23 -8.19 18.20
C THR A 226 -15.57 -8.71 16.79
N LEU A 227 -14.67 -8.51 15.82
CA LEU A 227 -14.83 -8.94 14.44
C LEU A 227 -14.41 -10.40 14.27
N THR A 228 -15.05 -11.10 13.33
CA THR A 228 -14.75 -12.50 13.03
C THR A 228 -13.91 -12.59 11.76
N LEU A 229 -12.77 -13.26 11.82
CA LEU A 229 -11.98 -13.52 10.63
C LEU A 229 -12.73 -14.51 9.70
N PRO A 230 -12.95 -14.17 8.41
CA PRO A 230 -13.65 -15.06 7.49
C PRO A 230 -12.80 -16.27 7.11
N ALA A 231 -13.44 -17.27 6.51
CA ALA A 231 -12.76 -18.46 6.01
C ALA A 231 -11.73 -18.10 4.92
N PRO A 232 -10.55 -18.74 4.89
CA PRO A 232 -9.56 -18.49 3.86
C PRO A 232 -10.08 -18.79 2.45
N VAL A 233 -9.71 -17.95 1.49
CA VAL A 233 -9.97 -18.18 0.06
C VAL A 233 -8.73 -18.69 -0.66
N GLN A 234 -8.93 -19.37 -1.81
CA GLN A 234 -7.82 -19.90 -2.63
C GLN A 234 -7.26 -18.93 -3.66
N HIS A 235 -8.01 -17.90 -4.05
CA HIS A 235 -7.57 -16.91 -5.03
C HIS A 235 -6.50 -15.96 -4.45
N VAL A 236 -5.45 -15.68 -5.23
CA VAL A 236 -4.38 -14.73 -4.91
C VAL A 236 -4.41 -13.66 -6.00
N SER A 237 -4.54 -12.39 -5.61
CA SER A 237 -4.43 -11.26 -6.54
C SER A 237 -2.98 -11.05 -6.99
N THR A 238 -2.80 -10.31 -8.08
CA THR A 238 -1.52 -10.25 -8.83
C THR A 238 -1.12 -8.83 -9.21
N GLY A 239 -1.57 -7.81 -8.48
CA GLY A 239 -1.21 -6.41 -8.70
C GLY A 239 0.31 -6.18 -8.75
N LYS A 240 1.08 -6.85 -7.89
CA LYS A 240 2.56 -6.80 -7.86
C LYS A 240 3.24 -7.37 -9.11
N GLN A 241 2.48 -7.98 -10.00
CA GLN A 241 2.90 -8.50 -11.31
C GLN A 241 2.37 -7.63 -12.47
N GLY A 242 1.80 -6.46 -12.18
CA GLY A 242 1.19 -5.57 -13.17
C GLY A 242 -0.19 -6.03 -13.64
N GLU A 243 -0.84 -6.94 -12.90
CA GLU A 243 -2.19 -7.43 -13.20
C GLU A 243 -3.16 -6.91 -12.14
N HIS A 244 -3.71 -5.73 -12.42
CA HIS A 244 -4.51 -4.95 -11.49
C HIS A 244 -6.02 -5.21 -11.64
N SER A 245 -6.78 -4.75 -10.65
CA SER A 245 -8.23 -4.66 -10.73
C SER A 245 -8.65 -3.56 -11.70
N GLU A 246 -9.91 -3.63 -12.16
CA GLU A 246 -10.51 -2.61 -13.01
C GLU A 246 -10.54 -1.19 -12.39
N HIS A 247 -10.30 -1.06 -11.09
CA HIS A 247 -10.28 0.22 -10.40
C HIS A 247 -8.97 1.01 -10.63
N MET A 248 -7.88 0.34 -10.98
CA MET A 248 -6.56 0.96 -11.13
C MET A 248 -6.52 1.93 -12.32
N GLY A 249 -7.12 1.56 -13.45
CA GLY A 249 -7.17 2.40 -14.64
C GLY A 249 -7.83 3.77 -14.38
N TYR A 250 -8.92 3.81 -13.61
CA TYR A 250 -9.59 5.06 -13.24
C TYR A 250 -8.73 5.93 -12.32
N LEU A 251 -8.08 5.30 -11.32
CA LEU A 251 -7.20 5.99 -10.38
C LEU A 251 -6.02 6.65 -11.11
N LEU A 252 -5.34 5.91 -12.00
CA LEU A 252 -4.22 6.44 -12.78
C LEU A 252 -4.67 7.52 -13.77
N ALA A 253 -5.83 7.35 -14.41
CA ALA A 253 -6.36 8.35 -15.34
C ALA A 253 -6.55 9.71 -14.67
N GLU A 254 -7.00 9.74 -13.42
CA GLU A 254 -7.10 10.98 -12.63
C GLU A 254 -5.71 11.49 -12.21
N MET A 255 -4.92 10.65 -11.53
CA MET A 255 -3.61 11.00 -10.97
C MET A 255 -2.63 11.55 -12.03
N GLN A 256 -2.65 10.98 -13.24
CA GLN A 256 -1.67 11.29 -14.28
C GLN A 256 -2.19 12.31 -15.31
N SER A 257 -3.43 12.77 -15.17
CA SER A 257 -4.12 13.56 -16.20
C SER A 257 -3.35 14.82 -16.62
N LEU A 258 -2.96 15.66 -15.65
CA LEU A 258 -2.32 16.94 -15.92
C LEU A 258 -0.91 16.76 -16.52
N ALA A 259 -0.11 15.86 -15.95
CA ALA A 259 1.24 15.57 -16.40
C ALA A 259 1.26 15.02 -17.85
N ARG A 260 0.28 14.17 -18.21
CA ARG A 260 0.16 13.61 -19.56
C ARG A 260 -0.39 14.60 -20.58
N GLN A 261 -1.21 15.56 -20.16
CA GLN A 261 -1.69 16.64 -21.03
C GLN A 261 -0.56 17.64 -21.37
N HIS A 262 0.40 17.82 -20.47
CA HIS A 262 1.51 18.78 -20.63
C HIS A 262 2.88 18.12 -20.39
N PRO A 263 3.30 17.16 -21.24
CA PRO A 263 4.56 16.46 -21.05
C PRO A 263 5.76 17.42 -21.15
N GLY A 264 6.68 17.32 -20.19
CA GLY A 264 7.88 18.16 -20.09
C GLY A 264 7.68 19.52 -19.41
N ALA A 265 6.49 19.83 -18.90
CA ALA A 265 6.26 21.00 -18.06
C ALA A 265 7.00 20.88 -16.70
N THR A 266 7.28 22.03 -16.07
CA THR A 266 7.89 22.11 -14.72
C THR A 266 6.91 22.81 -13.77
N TRP A 267 6.76 22.26 -12.56
CA TRP A 267 5.84 22.72 -11.52
C TRP A 267 6.57 23.08 -10.23
#